data_AF-G2YWB5-F1
#
_entry.id   AF-G2YWB5-F1
#
_cell.length_a   1.000
_cell.length_b   1.000
_cell.length_c   1.000
_cell.angle_alpha   90.00
_cell.angle_beta   90.00
_cell.angle_gamma   90.00
#
_symmetry.space_group_name_H-M   'P 1'
#
loop_
_entity.id
_entity.type
_entity.pdbx_description
1 polymer ?
#
loop_
_entity_poly.entity_id
_entity_poly.type
_entity_poly.pdbx_seq_one_letter_code
_entity_poly.pdbx_strand_id
1 'polypeptide(L)'
;MHRGADVSISREKPVGTDLARHWLTSFVANNLNITNAFYTHPKILITALNGPAVGLSAALIAFSDFIYCTPQTFLLTPFSSLGLVAEGGASRAFVQRLGISKANEALIMSKRITAEELLQVGFVNKIFDVQKGETEKFKELVFEEIDNRLGTHLIGDSLIKIKALIRKPERDLLDAQGVAEVFGGLERFAAGIPQEEFRKIASGEKKHKL
;
A
#
# COMPACT_ATOMS: atom_id res chain seq x y z
N MET A 1 8.85 9.04 7.77
CA MET A 1 8.54 7.59 7.81
C MET A 1 7.03 7.45 7.86
N HIS A 2 6.35 7.24 6.75
CA HIS A 2 4.91 6.96 6.75
C HIS A 2 4.69 5.48 7.09
N ARG A 3 4.60 5.19 8.39
CA ARG A 3 4.08 3.92 8.89
C ARG A 3 2.57 3.96 8.66
N GLY A 4 1.99 2.94 8.00
CA GLY A 4 0.58 2.92 7.53
C GLY A 4 -0.49 3.37 8.52
N ALA A 5 -1.33 2.45 9.00
CA ALA A 5 -2.23 2.79 10.11
C ALA A 5 -1.37 3.07 11.37
N ASP A 6 -1.59 4.20 12.04
CA ASP A 6 -0.90 4.51 13.28
C ASP A 6 -1.42 3.60 14.40
N VAL A 7 -0.72 2.48 14.61
CA VAL A 7 -1.03 1.50 15.66
C VAL A 7 -0.77 2.03 17.08
N SER A 8 -0.12 3.18 17.23
CA SER A 8 0.06 3.84 18.55
C SER A 8 -1.17 4.65 18.98
N ILE A 9 -2.06 4.96 18.03
CA ILE A 9 -3.33 5.63 18.28
C ILE A 9 -4.44 4.56 18.30
N SER A 10 -4.41 3.70 19.32
CA SER A 10 -5.64 3.01 19.73
C SER A 10 -6.57 4.06 20.31
N ARG A 11 -7.45 4.66 19.50
CA ARG A 11 -8.53 5.50 20.02
C ARG A 11 -9.40 4.61 20.91
N GLU A 12 -9.43 4.90 22.21
CA GLU A 12 -10.33 4.23 23.14
C GLU A 12 -11.76 4.32 22.62
N LYS A 13 -12.45 3.18 22.57
CA LYS A 13 -13.83 3.11 22.10
C LYS A 13 -14.72 3.70 23.20
N PRO A 14 -15.63 4.64 22.89
CA PRO A 14 -16.64 5.09 23.85
C PRO A 14 -17.47 3.91 24.36
N VAL A 15 -17.74 3.88 25.67
CA VAL A 15 -18.57 2.85 26.30
C VAL A 15 -19.97 2.84 25.67
N GLY A 16 -20.46 1.66 25.28
CA GLY A 16 -21.77 1.50 24.62
C GLY A 16 -21.77 1.66 23.09
N THR A 17 -20.59 1.75 22.46
CA THR A 17 -20.50 1.82 20.99
C THR A 17 -20.94 0.50 20.34
N ASP A 18 -21.90 0.57 19.42
CA ASP A 18 -22.18 -0.51 18.48
C ASP A 18 -20.93 -0.77 17.63
N LEU A 19 -20.25 -1.88 17.91
CA LEU A 19 -18.97 -2.25 17.30
C LEU A 19 -19.11 -2.45 15.79
N ALA A 20 -20.22 -3.01 15.32
CA ALA A 20 -20.45 -3.21 13.90
C ALA A 20 -20.57 -1.86 13.19
N ARG A 21 -21.42 -0.97 13.73
CA ARG A 21 -21.58 0.39 13.20
C ARG A 21 -20.29 1.20 13.23
N HIS A 22 -19.50 1.07 14.30
CA HIS A 22 -18.21 1.76 14.42
C HIS A 22 -17.26 1.36 13.30
N TRP A 23 -17.00 0.06 13.12
CA TRP A 23 -16.06 -0.40 12.09
C TRP A 23 -16.56 -0.17 10.67
N LEU A 24 -17.88 -0.20 10.44
CA LEU A 24 -18.48 0.19 9.16
C LEU A 24 -18.18 1.66 8.82
N THR A 25 -18.37 2.57 9.78
CA THR A 25 -18.22 4.02 9.56
C THR A 25 -16.79 4.51 9.65
N SER A 26 -15.89 3.74 10.27
CA SER A 26 -14.47 4.06 10.38
C SER A 26 -13.64 3.26 9.39
N PHE A 27 -13.40 1.98 9.67
CA PHE A 27 -12.53 1.10 8.90
C PHE A 27 -13.02 0.93 7.45
N VAL A 28 -14.24 0.42 7.26
CA VAL A 28 -14.77 0.11 5.92
C VAL A 28 -14.84 1.37 5.05
N ALA A 29 -15.44 2.44 5.57
CA ALA A 29 -15.58 3.70 4.84
C ALA A 29 -14.23 4.30 4.44
N ASN A 30 -13.27 4.37 5.37
CA ASN A 30 -11.97 4.96 5.09
C ASN A 30 -11.16 4.12 4.11
N ASN A 31 -11.12 2.79 4.29
CA ASN A 31 -10.37 1.90 3.42
C ASN A 31 -10.94 1.84 2.01
N LEU A 32 -12.27 1.76 1.83
CA LEU A 32 -12.86 1.83 0.49
C LEU A 32 -12.56 3.15 -0.20
N ASN A 33 -12.77 4.27 0.49
CA ASN A 33 -12.60 5.59 -0.09
C ASN A 33 -11.15 5.83 -0.54
N ILE A 34 -10.18 5.60 0.34
CA ILE A 34 -8.77 5.83 0.00
C ILE A 34 -8.28 4.87 -1.09
N THR A 35 -8.69 3.60 -1.04
CA THR A 35 -8.28 2.61 -2.05
C THR A 35 -8.85 2.99 -3.41
N ASN A 36 -10.13 3.34 -3.47
CA ASN A 36 -10.78 3.82 -4.70
C ASN A 36 -10.10 5.06 -5.26
N ALA A 37 -9.76 6.04 -4.42
CA ALA A 37 -9.05 7.24 -4.86
C ALA A 37 -7.72 6.93 -5.56
N PHE A 38 -6.99 5.90 -5.12
CA PHE A 38 -5.72 5.49 -5.72
C PHE A 38 -5.92 4.77 -7.06
N TYR A 39 -6.75 3.72 -7.12
CA TYR A 39 -6.88 2.94 -8.37
C TYR A 39 -7.70 3.64 -9.45
N THR A 40 -8.53 4.63 -9.09
CA THR A 40 -9.27 5.46 -10.06
C THR A 40 -8.56 6.76 -10.43
N HIS A 41 -7.39 7.05 -9.84
CA HIS A 41 -6.71 8.34 -10.01
C HIS A 41 -6.46 8.66 -11.50
N PRO A 42 -6.99 9.77 -12.03
CA PRO A 42 -7.03 10.02 -13.47
C PRO A 42 -5.72 10.55 -14.06
N LYS A 43 -4.81 11.10 -13.24
CA LYS A 43 -3.51 11.63 -13.68
C LYS A 43 -2.42 10.57 -13.54
N ILE A 44 -1.27 10.82 -14.14
CA ILE A 44 -0.09 9.97 -13.95
C ILE A 44 0.37 10.11 -12.49
N LEU A 45 0.27 9.03 -11.73
CA LEU A 45 0.60 8.97 -10.31
C LEU A 45 2.00 8.40 -10.16
N ILE A 46 2.89 9.18 -9.55
CA ILE A 46 4.29 8.81 -9.34
C ILE A 46 4.57 8.74 -7.86
N THR A 47 5.22 7.68 -7.41
CA THR A 47 5.63 7.50 -6.02
C THR A 47 7.15 7.50 -5.90
N ALA A 48 7.66 8.37 -5.04
CA ALA A 48 9.07 8.42 -4.63
C ALA A 48 9.20 7.85 -3.21
N LEU A 49 9.66 6.60 -3.08
CA LEU A 49 9.84 5.92 -1.80
C LEU A 49 11.24 6.18 -1.23
N ASN A 50 11.32 7.08 -0.25
CA ASN A 50 12.56 7.40 0.46
C ASN A 50 12.84 6.50 1.68
N GLY A 51 12.15 5.37 1.79
CA GLY A 51 12.28 4.44 2.90
C GLY A 51 11.17 3.39 2.93
N PRO A 52 11.07 2.63 4.04
CA PRO A 52 10.10 1.55 4.15
C PRO A 52 8.66 2.00 3.99
N ALA A 53 7.87 1.22 3.25
CA ALA A 53 6.42 1.37 3.16
C ALA A 53 5.75 0.17 3.84
N VAL A 54 4.81 0.43 4.76
CA VAL A 54 4.23 -0.62 5.61
C VAL A 54 2.71 -0.56 5.65
N GLY A 55 2.06 -1.73 5.61
CA GLY A 55 0.62 -1.90 5.75
C GLY A 55 -0.16 -1.30 4.59
N LEU A 56 -1.23 -0.57 4.90
CA LEU A 56 -2.08 0.07 3.90
C LEU A 56 -1.29 0.97 2.93
N SER A 57 -0.29 1.72 3.41
CA SER A 57 0.53 2.54 2.51
C SER A 57 1.30 1.71 1.50
N ALA A 58 1.80 0.52 1.87
CA ALA A 58 2.46 -0.39 0.94
C ALA A 58 1.48 -0.97 -0.09
N ALA A 59 0.23 -1.20 0.31
CA ALA A 59 -0.84 -1.64 -0.59
C ALA A 59 -1.18 -0.55 -1.62
N LEU A 60 -1.45 0.67 -1.16
CA LEU A 60 -1.92 1.78 -2.00
C LEU A 60 -0.92 2.19 -3.08
N ILE A 61 0.38 2.22 -2.78
CA ILE A 61 1.41 2.60 -3.76
C ILE A 61 1.51 1.61 -4.93
N ALA A 62 0.98 0.40 -4.82
CA ALA A 62 0.91 -0.53 -5.96
C ALA A 62 0.04 0.03 -7.10
N PHE A 63 -0.85 1.00 -6.83
CA PHE A 63 -1.63 1.64 -7.88
C PHE A 63 -0.90 2.77 -8.60
N SER A 64 0.26 3.20 -8.14
CA SER A 64 1.07 4.21 -8.83
C SER A 64 1.52 3.72 -10.20
N ASP A 65 1.58 4.61 -11.17
CA ASP A 65 2.00 4.27 -12.53
C ASP A 65 3.52 4.08 -12.60
N PHE A 66 4.27 4.93 -11.87
CA PHE A 66 5.72 4.81 -11.72
C PHE A 66 6.12 4.87 -10.25
N ILE A 67 7.06 4.02 -9.86
CA ILE A 67 7.58 3.96 -8.49
C ILE A 67 9.10 4.00 -8.54
N TYR A 68 9.68 4.97 -7.86
CA TYR A 68 11.12 5.12 -7.68
C TYR A 68 11.45 4.98 -6.21
N CYS A 69 12.60 4.41 -5.86
CA CYS A 69 12.96 4.24 -4.46
C CYS A 69 14.44 4.43 -4.16
N THR A 70 14.75 4.52 -2.87
CA THR A 70 16.12 4.48 -2.34
C THR A 70 16.51 3.04 -1.97
N PRO A 71 17.82 2.72 -1.82
CA PRO A 71 18.28 1.35 -1.60
C PRO A 71 17.78 0.74 -0.27
N GLN A 72 17.46 1.58 0.71
CA GLN A 72 17.01 1.14 2.04
C GLN A 72 15.49 0.90 2.11
N THR A 73 14.80 1.02 0.97
CA THR A 73 13.36 0.77 0.88
C THR A 73 13.05 -0.72 0.98
N PHE A 74 11.92 -1.03 1.63
CA PHE A 74 11.28 -2.32 1.54
C PHE A 74 9.77 -2.16 1.65
N LEU A 75 9.02 -3.14 1.13
CA LEU A 75 7.59 -3.29 1.42
C LEU A 75 7.39 -4.28 2.54
N LEU A 76 6.44 -3.98 3.43
CA LEU A 76 5.94 -4.92 4.41
C LEU A 76 4.42 -4.78 4.55
N THR A 77 3.69 -5.85 4.29
CA THR A 77 2.24 -5.93 4.52
C THR A 77 1.98 -6.93 5.64
N PRO A 78 2.06 -6.51 6.92
CA PRO A 78 2.07 -7.44 8.05
C PRO A 78 0.67 -7.96 8.40
N PHE A 79 -0.25 -8.04 7.41
CA PHE A 79 -1.67 -8.34 7.61
C PHE A 79 -1.87 -9.65 8.36
N SER A 80 -1.31 -10.76 7.85
CA SER A 80 -1.43 -12.06 8.50
C SER A 80 -0.83 -12.09 9.90
N SER A 81 0.28 -11.37 10.12
CA SER A 81 0.90 -11.26 11.45
C SER A 81 0.13 -10.39 12.43
N LEU A 82 -0.77 -9.53 11.95
CA LEU A 82 -1.64 -8.66 12.77
C LEU A 82 -3.06 -9.21 12.90
N GLY A 83 -3.34 -10.42 12.40
CA GLY A 83 -4.69 -10.99 12.42
C GLY A 83 -5.66 -10.29 11.46
N LEU A 84 -5.14 -9.55 10.49
CA LEU A 84 -5.89 -8.89 9.42
C LEU A 84 -5.92 -9.76 8.16
N VAL A 85 -6.87 -9.45 7.28
CA VAL A 85 -6.87 -9.93 5.88
C VAL A 85 -6.11 -8.93 5.01
N ALA A 86 -5.95 -9.23 3.71
CA ALA A 86 -5.43 -8.25 2.76
C ALA A 86 -6.35 -7.03 2.68
N GLU A 87 -5.76 -5.84 2.59
CA GLU A 87 -6.46 -4.56 2.52
C GLU A 87 -5.84 -3.66 1.45
N GLY A 88 -6.54 -2.60 1.07
CA GLY A 88 -6.01 -1.60 0.15
C GLY A 88 -5.89 -2.08 -1.29
N GLY A 89 -6.70 -3.06 -1.68
CA GLY A 89 -6.64 -3.74 -2.97
C GLY A 89 -5.40 -4.63 -3.17
N ALA A 90 -4.65 -4.89 -2.10
CA ALA A 90 -3.39 -5.62 -2.18
C ALA A 90 -3.56 -7.04 -2.73
N SER A 91 -4.69 -7.70 -2.44
CA SER A 91 -4.96 -9.07 -2.94
C SER A 91 -4.94 -9.18 -4.47
N ARG A 92 -5.30 -8.10 -5.20
CA ARG A 92 -5.22 -8.01 -6.66
C ARG A 92 -3.93 -7.31 -7.12
N ALA A 93 -3.64 -6.13 -6.55
CA ALA A 93 -2.57 -5.27 -7.02
C ALA A 93 -1.17 -5.88 -6.80
N PHE A 94 -0.95 -6.60 -5.70
CA PHE A 94 0.34 -7.25 -5.46
C PHE A 94 0.56 -8.43 -6.39
N VAL A 95 -0.48 -9.22 -6.67
CA VAL A 95 -0.37 -10.33 -7.64
C VAL A 95 0.02 -9.80 -9.01
N GLN A 96 -0.53 -8.65 -9.42
CA GLN A 96 -0.20 -8.03 -10.70
C GLN A 96 1.22 -7.46 -10.77
N ARG A 97 1.71 -6.80 -9.72
CA ARG A 97 3.03 -6.16 -9.74
C ARG A 97 4.18 -7.05 -9.30
N LEU A 98 3.94 -7.97 -8.38
CA LEU A 98 4.99 -8.85 -7.83
C LEU A 98 5.00 -10.22 -8.51
N GLY A 99 3.91 -10.59 -9.19
CA GLY A 99 3.62 -11.98 -9.51
C GLY A 99 3.18 -12.77 -8.29
N ILE A 100 2.45 -13.86 -8.52
CA ILE A 100 1.79 -14.63 -7.45
C ILE A 100 2.75 -15.16 -6.38
N SER A 101 3.94 -15.63 -6.76
CA SER A 101 4.91 -16.20 -5.81
C SER A 101 5.38 -15.17 -4.79
N LYS A 102 5.81 -13.99 -5.27
CA LYS A 102 6.32 -12.92 -4.40
C LYS A 102 5.18 -12.21 -3.67
N ALA A 103 3.99 -12.14 -4.27
CA ALA A 103 2.78 -11.69 -3.58
C ALA A 103 2.42 -12.60 -2.38
N ASN A 104 2.55 -13.92 -2.50
CA ASN A 104 2.33 -14.84 -1.38
C ASN A 104 3.37 -14.65 -0.26
N GLU A 105 4.64 -14.45 -0.61
CA GLU A 105 5.66 -14.07 0.39
C GLU A 105 5.28 -12.77 1.13
N ALA A 106 4.83 -11.74 0.40
CA ALA A 106 4.45 -10.46 0.98
C ALA A 106 3.18 -10.55 1.85
N LEU A 107 2.11 -11.15 1.34
CA LEU A 107 0.77 -11.11 1.94
C LEU A 107 0.53 -12.24 2.94
N ILE A 108 0.95 -13.47 2.63
CA ILE A 108 0.71 -14.64 3.47
C ILE A 108 1.81 -14.74 4.53
N MET A 109 3.08 -14.67 4.13
CA MET A 109 4.21 -14.82 5.07
C MET A 109 4.53 -13.53 5.84
N SER A 110 3.89 -12.40 5.50
CA SER A 110 4.24 -11.08 6.03
C SER A 110 5.76 -10.83 5.91
N LYS A 111 6.34 -11.15 4.74
CA LYS A 111 7.78 -11.00 4.48
C LYS A 111 8.09 -9.58 4.03
N ARG A 112 9.24 -9.05 4.46
CA ARG A 112 9.80 -7.82 3.87
C ARG A 112 10.27 -8.13 2.46
N ILE A 113 9.86 -7.31 1.49
CA ILE A 113 10.34 -7.39 0.11
C ILE A 113 11.30 -6.23 -0.12
N THR A 114 12.57 -6.52 -0.40
CA THR A 114 13.65 -5.52 -0.48
C THR A 114 13.56 -4.68 -1.76
N ALA A 115 14.20 -3.51 -1.80
CA ALA A 115 14.28 -2.68 -3.00
C ALA A 115 14.77 -3.47 -4.24
N GLU A 116 15.77 -4.34 -4.06
CA GLU A 116 16.31 -5.19 -5.13
C GLU A 116 15.29 -6.21 -5.63
N GLU A 117 14.59 -6.91 -4.71
CA GLU A 117 13.52 -7.85 -5.08
C GLU A 117 12.39 -7.12 -5.82
N LEU A 118 12.03 -5.90 -5.38
CA LEU A 118 11.01 -5.07 -6.02
C LEU A 118 11.42 -4.64 -7.43
N LEU A 119 12.70 -4.31 -7.64
CA LEU A 119 13.22 -3.93 -8.96
C LEU A 119 13.20 -5.14 -9.90
N GLN A 120 13.63 -6.31 -9.40
CA GLN A 120 13.69 -7.55 -10.17
C GLN A 120 12.32 -7.96 -10.72
N VAL A 121 11.25 -7.79 -9.95
CA VAL A 121 9.89 -8.14 -10.37
C VAL A 121 9.15 -6.99 -11.09
N GLY A 122 9.80 -5.83 -11.27
CA GLY A 122 9.20 -4.66 -11.92
C GLY A 122 8.18 -3.90 -11.07
N PHE A 123 8.15 -4.13 -9.76
CA PHE A 123 7.31 -3.35 -8.85
C PHE A 123 7.78 -1.89 -8.80
N VAL A 124 9.10 -1.68 -8.67
CA VAL A 124 9.74 -0.36 -8.79
C VAL A 124 10.45 -0.24 -10.14
N ASN A 125 10.47 0.96 -10.70
CA ASN A 125 11.06 1.26 -11.99
C ASN A 125 12.57 1.51 -11.89
N LYS A 126 13.04 2.13 -10.80
CA LYS A 126 14.46 2.43 -10.59
C LYS A 126 14.76 2.65 -9.11
N ILE A 127 15.96 2.20 -8.71
CA ILE A 127 16.56 2.51 -7.42
C ILE A 127 17.57 3.63 -7.66
N PHE A 128 17.44 4.75 -6.94
CA PHE A 128 18.43 5.82 -6.96
C PHE A 128 19.45 5.60 -5.86
N ASP A 129 20.75 5.65 -6.20
CA ASP A 129 21.82 5.50 -5.23
C ASP A 129 21.97 6.77 -4.39
N VAL A 130 21.26 6.79 -3.27
CA VAL A 130 21.26 7.87 -2.28
C VAL A 130 21.42 7.29 -0.89
N GLN A 131 22.12 8.03 -0.03
CA GLN A 131 22.29 7.65 1.36
C GLN A 131 21.02 7.93 2.16
N LYS A 132 20.86 7.19 3.26
CA LYS A 132 19.75 7.40 4.19
C LYS A 132 19.79 8.83 4.73
N GLY A 133 18.70 9.57 4.54
CA GLY A 133 18.57 10.96 4.98
C GLY A 133 18.73 12.00 3.87
N GLU A 134 19.27 11.64 2.70
CA GLU A 134 19.39 12.51 1.53
C GLU A 134 18.05 12.68 0.77
N THR A 135 16.98 13.07 1.48
CA THR A 135 15.61 13.12 0.91
C THR A 135 15.47 14.17 -0.20
N GLU A 136 16.08 15.35 -0.05
CA GLU A 136 15.98 16.41 -1.07
C GLU A 136 16.72 16.01 -2.35
N LYS A 137 17.94 15.47 -2.24
CA LYS A 137 18.68 14.92 -3.38
C LYS A 137 17.91 13.81 -4.08
N PHE A 138 17.31 12.88 -3.33
CA PHE A 138 16.45 11.84 -3.90
C PHE A 138 15.28 12.43 -4.69
N LYS A 139 14.62 13.44 -4.12
CA LYS A 139 13.48 14.13 -4.75
C LYS A 139 13.91 14.83 -6.04
N GLU A 140 15.02 15.55 -6.04
CA GLU A 140 15.59 16.20 -7.24
C GLU A 140 15.86 15.19 -8.35
N LEU A 141 16.52 14.06 -8.03
CA LEU A 141 16.79 12.99 -8.99
C LEU A 141 15.52 12.37 -9.58
N VAL A 142 14.46 12.25 -8.78
CA VAL A 142 13.16 11.76 -9.26
C VAL A 142 12.52 12.78 -10.20
N PHE A 143 12.55 14.08 -9.89
CA PHE A 143 12.06 15.12 -10.79
C PHE A 143 12.82 15.13 -12.11
N GLU A 144 14.15 15.05 -12.07
CA GLU A 144 14.97 14.96 -13.28
C GLU A 144 14.62 13.75 -14.14
N GLU A 145 14.44 12.57 -13.54
CA GLU A 145 13.98 11.37 -14.27
C GLU A 145 12.59 11.58 -14.90
N ILE A 146 11.67 12.21 -14.18
CA ILE A 146 10.33 12.51 -14.69
C ILE A 146 10.41 13.49 -15.87
N ASP A 147 11.18 14.57 -15.75
CA ASP A 147 11.32 15.57 -16.82
C ASP A 147 11.98 14.97 -18.07
N ASN A 148 12.97 14.09 -17.86
CA ASN A 148 13.64 13.39 -18.95
C ASN A 148 12.74 12.35 -19.64
N ARG A 149 11.91 11.61 -18.88
CA ARG A 149 11.07 10.52 -19.41
C ARG A 149 9.69 10.95 -19.86
N LEU A 150 9.10 11.94 -19.20
CA LEU A 150 7.74 12.44 -19.40
C LEU A 150 7.72 13.90 -19.88
N GLY A 151 8.83 14.37 -20.46
CA GLY A 151 8.96 15.72 -21.02
C GLY A 151 8.10 15.99 -22.26
N THR A 152 8.38 17.10 -22.95
CA THR A 152 7.55 17.67 -24.03
C THR A 152 7.36 16.81 -25.27
N HIS A 153 8.16 15.75 -25.42
CA HIS A 153 8.03 14.76 -26.49
C HIS A 153 6.80 13.85 -26.32
N LEU A 154 6.19 13.80 -25.12
CA LEU A 154 4.95 13.08 -24.85
C LEU A 154 3.77 14.04 -24.74
N ILE A 155 2.63 13.64 -25.30
CA ILE A 155 1.39 14.44 -25.27
C ILE A 155 0.56 14.06 -24.04
N GLY A 156 0.35 15.01 -23.13
CA GLY A 156 -0.32 14.77 -21.84
C GLY A 156 -1.72 14.16 -21.95
N ASP A 157 -2.52 14.57 -22.93
CA ASP A 157 -3.84 13.96 -23.19
C ASP A 157 -3.71 12.48 -23.59
N SER A 158 -2.75 12.16 -24.46
CA SER A 158 -2.44 10.78 -24.83
C SER A 158 -2.01 9.96 -23.62
N LEU A 159 -1.16 10.48 -22.73
CA LEU A 159 -0.74 9.78 -21.51
C LEU A 159 -1.93 9.38 -20.63
N ILE A 160 -2.85 10.31 -20.40
CA ILE A 160 -4.03 10.09 -19.56
C ILE A 160 -5.00 9.10 -20.23
N LYS A 161 -5.20 9.20 -21.55
CA LYS A 161 -6.05 8.26 -22.31
C LYS A 161 -5.46 6.85 -22.34
N ILE A 162 -4.15 6.72 -22.50
CA ILE A 162 -3.45 5.43 -22.42
C ILE A 162 -3.62 4.84 -21.02
N LYS A 163 -3.38 5.61 -19.95
CA LYS A 163 -3.62 5.15 -18.58
C LYS A 163 -5.07 4.68 -18.39
N ALA A 164 -6.04 5.44 -18.89
CA ALA A 164 -7.45 5.07 -18.77
C ALA A 164 -7.76 3.72 -19.43
N LEU A 165 -7.18 3.45 -20.61
CA LEU A 165 -7.32 2.16 -21.30
C LEU A 165 -6.63 1.02 -20.54
N ILE A 166 -5.43 1.24 -20.00
CA ILE A 166 -4.70 0.25 -19.18
C ILE A 166 -5.52 -0.13 -17.94
N ARG A 167 -6.13 0.85 -17.27
CA ARG A 167 -6.86 0.62 -16.01
C ARG A 167 -8.27 0.08 -16.22
N LYS A 168 -8.90 0.34 -17.36
CA LYS A 168 -10.32 0.01 -17.60
C LYS A 168 -10.70 -1.45 -17.28
N PRO A 169 -9.95 -2.48 -17.73
CA PRO A 169 -10.33 -3.87 -17.46
C PRO A 169 -10.28 -4.26 -15.97
N GLU A 170 -9.48 -3.53 -15.18
CA GLU A 170 -9.25 -3.85 -13.78
C GLU A 170 -10.22 -3.13 -12.84
N ARG A 171 -10.97 -2.13 -13.30
CA ARG A 171 -11.84 -1.32 -12.44
C ARG A 171 -12.92 -2.15 -11.76
N ASP A 172 -13.70 -2.89 -12.54
CA ASP A 172 -14.80 -3.70 -12.01
C ASP A 172 -14.28 -4.79 -11.06
N LEU A 173 -13.11 -5.35 -11.36
CA LEU A 173 -12.45 -6.33 -10.50
C LEU A 173 -11.99 -5.70 -9.18
N LEU A 174 -11.40 -4.50 -9.22
CA LEU A 174 -10.96 -3.79 -8.02
C LEU A 174 -12.12 -3.25 -7.19
N ASP A 175 -13.23 -2.86 -7.81
CA ASP A 175 -14.45 -2.45 -7.11
C ASP A 175 -15.01 -3.63 -6.31
N ALA A 176 -15.20 -4.79 -6.96
CA ALA A 176 -15.69 -6.00 -6.30
C ALA A 176 -14.70 -6.50 -5.23
N GLN A 177 -13.41 -6.54 -5.55
CA GLN A 177 -12.38 -6.99 -4.62
C GLN A 177 -12.24 -6.07 -3.41
N GLY A 178 -12.37 -4.75 -3.62
CA GLY A 178 -12.33 -3.76 -2.55
C GLY A 178 -13.43 -3.99 -1.53
N VAL A 179 -14.65 -4.30 -1.97
CA VAL A 179 -15.76 -4.68 -1.08
C VAL A 179 -15.44 -5.97 -0.31
N ALA A 180 -14.93 -7.01 -0.99
CA ALA A 180 -14.58 -8.27 -0.33
C ALA A 180 -13.50 -8.09 0.75
N GLU A 181 -12.46 -7.30 0.48
CA GLU A 181 -11.37 -7.03 1.44
C GLU A 181 -11.88 -6.32 2.69
N VAL A 182 -12.68 -5.25 2.55
CA VAL A 182 -13.13 -4.49 3.72
C VAL A 182 -14.15 -5.24 4.57
N PHE A 183 -14.98 -6.10 3.98
CA PHE A 183 -15.87 -6.97 4.76
C PHE A 183 -15.10 -8.08 5.46
N GLY A 184 -14.08 -8.67 4.82
CA GLY A 184 -13.17 -9.59 5.49
C GLY A 184 -12.42 -8.92 6.66
N GLY A 185 -12.01 -7.66 6.50
CA GLY A 185 -11.39 -6.87 7.58
C GLY A 185 -12.38 -6.57 8.71
N LEU A 186 -13.61 -6.19 8.37
CA LEU A 186 -14.69 -5.96 9.33
C LEU A 186 -14.95 -7.19 10.21
N GLU A 187 -14.99 -8.39 9.62
CA GLU A 187 -15.13 -9.64 10.37
C GLU A 187 -13.98 -9.83 11.38
N ARG A 188 -12.72 -9.56 10.98
CA ARG A 188 -11.57 -9.62 11.89
C ARG A 188 -11.68 -8.64 13.04
N PHE A 189 -12.03 -7.38 12.74
CA PHE A 189 -12.17 -6.32 13.73
C PHE A 189 -13.35 -6.55 14.69
N ALA A 190 -14.45 -7.12 14.20
CA ALA A 190 -15.60 -7.51 15.02
C ALA A 190 -15.25 -8.67 15.96
N ALA A 191 -14.41 -9.61 15.52
CA ALA A 191 -13.92 -10.74 16.33
C ALA A 191 -12.86 -10.36 17.38
N GLY A 192 -12.37 -9.11 17.39
CA GLY A 192 -11.37 -8.67 18.39
C GLY A 192 -9.93 -9.14 18.12
N ILE A 193 -9.68 -9.83 17.00
CA ILE A 193 -8.38 -10.48 16.73
C ILE A 193 -7.27 -9.44 16.54
N PRO A 194 -7.41 -8.42 15.66
CA PRO A 194 -6.36 -7.42 15.49
C PRO A 194 -6.02 -6.68 16.78
N GLN A 195 -7.05 -6.38 17.59
CA GLN A 195 -6.89 -5.66 18.85
C GLN A 195 -6.03 -6.45 19.85
N GLU A 196 -6.24 -7.76 19.93
CA GLU A 196 -5.41 -8.64 20.77
C GLU A 196 -3.97 -8.75 20.25
N GLU A 197 -3.78 -8.85 18.93
CA GLU A 197 -2.43 -8.88 18.34
C GLU A 197 -1.68 -7.56 18.54
N PHE A 198 -2.37 -6.42 18.44
CA PHE A 198 -1.79 -5.11 18.78
C PHE A 198 -1.42 -5.01 20.26
N ARG A 199 -2.26 -5.54 21.17
CA ARG A 199 -1.97 -5.60 22.61
C ARG A 199 -0.68 -6.39 22.88
N LYS A 200 -0.54 -7.57 22.29
CA LYS A 200 0.67 -8.42 22.43
C LYS A 200 1.94 -7.73 21.93
N ILE A 201 1.84 -6.95 20.87
CA ILE A 201 2.99 -6.19 20.35
C ILE A 201 3.35 -5.05 21.31
N ALA A 202 2.35 -4.32 21.79
CA ALA A 202 2.56 -3.21 22.73
C ALA A 202 3.12 -3.69 24.09
N SER A 203 2.72 -4.87 24.57
CA SER A 203 3.24 -5.47 25.80
C SER A 203 4.58 -6.19 25.62
N GLY A 204 5.08 -6.34 24.38
CA GLY A 204 6.32 -7.06 24.08
C GLY A 204 6.17 -8.59 24.07
N GLU A 205 4.97 -9.13 24.31
CA GLU A 205 4.64 -10.56 24.19
C GLU A 205 4.84 -11.09 22.76
N LYS A 206 4.78 -10.20 21.75
CA LYS A 206 5.02 -10.53 20.35
C LYS A 206 6.01 -9.56 19.69
N LYS A 207 7.09 -10.11 19.12
CA LYS A 207 8.00 -9.34 18.27
C LYS A 207 7.31 -8.99 16.94
N HIS A 208 7.30 -7.72 16.59
CA HIS A 208 6.80 -7.26 15.30
C HIS A 208 7.95 -7.14 14.28
N LYS A 209 7.67 -7.45 13.01
CA LYS A 209 8.65 -7.35 11.90
C LYS A 209 8.86 -5.90 11.40
N LEU A 210 8.53 -4.88 12.20
CA LEU A 210 8.70 -3.45 11.82
C LEU A 210 10.15 -3.00 11.96
#